data_AF-A0A8W8LHM1-F1
#
_entry.id   AF-A0A8W8LHM1-F1
#
_cell.length_a   1.000
_cell.length_b   1.000
_cell.length_c   1.000
_cell.angle_alpha   90.00
_cell.angle_beta   90.00
_cell.angle_gamma   90.00
#
_symmetry.space_group_name_H-M   'P 1'
#
loop_
_entity.id
_entity.type
_entity.pdbx_description
1 polymer ?
#
loop_
_entity_poly.entity_id
_entity_poly.type
_entity_poly.pdbx_seq_one_letter_code
_entity_poly.pdbx_strand_id
1 'polypeptide(L)'
;MILPSNKIRRILTLAEELETIPPHSKGRLTVEYYHQIKTYLHKAFDLPIHPLGKLMEGLVDVFRAAYIGVGAHPRLLDHAVKEITSFVSRLYNCVRILFPDLSETGGPLLIEAEAASEGGTTPETDDISLVVSCGTLIHPILLPKIYPPLFDLYALYNDKDDEKYWERVRKLNKQGDIGLMAFLGIDQKFWLIDAVLKEKSPSLSALRNQSYCSAIETLQHISTAFSPKEKLEVIQKTFSEITKTVEESMGDVQVWCMDDLFPIFHYVVIRAQIRHLGAEIHLIQDLMEPHLENGELGIMFTTLHVS
;
A
#
# COMPACT_ATOMS: atom_id res chain seq x y z
N MET A 1 -0.89 -16.07 -46.54
CA MET A 1 0.04 -15.46 -45.57
C MET A 1 -0.80 -14.77 -44.50
N ILE A 2 -0.98 -15.43 -43.35
CA ILE A 2 -1.69 -14.85 -42.21
C ILE A 2 -0.69 -13.89 -41.54
N LEU A 3 -0.94 -12.58 -41.58
CA LEU A 3 -0.13 -11.61 -40.83
C LEU A 3 -0.12 -12.03 -39.35
N PRO A 4 1.05 -12.12 -38.69
CA PRO A 4 1.06 -12.37 -37.26
C PRO A 4 0.34 -11.20 -36.58
N SER A 5 -0.71 -11.54 -35.84
CA SER A 5 -1.53 -10.61 -35.05
C SER A 5 -0.63 -9.61 -34.34
N ASN A 6 -0.99 -8.33 -34.33
CA ASN A 6 -0.22 -7.24 -33.70
C ASN A 6 0.25 -7.57 -32.26
N LYS A 7 -0.44 -8.48 -31.57
CA LYS A 7 -0.05 -9.04 -30.27
C LYS A 7 1.26 -9.83 -30.31
N ILE A 8 1.47 -10.67 -31.33
CA ILE A 8 2.69 -11.48 -31.51
C ILE A 8 3.88 -10.56 -31.83
N ARG A 9 3.69 -9.55 -32.67
CA ARG A 9 4.74 -8.57 -32.98
C ARG A 9 5.18 -7.78 -31.73
N ARG A 10 4.22 -7.34 -30.90
CA ARG A 10 4.53 -6.69 -29.61
C ARG A 10 5.26 -7.60 -28.63
N ILE A 11 4.89 -8.88 -28.56
CA ILE A 11 5.57 -9.86 -27.71
C ILE A 11 7.03 -10.06 -28.18
N LEU A 12 7.28 -10.12 -29.48
CA LEU A 12 8.62 -10.26 -30.04
C LEU A 12 9.50 -9.03 -29.80
N THR A 13 8.96 -7.81 -29.98
CA THR A 13 9.72 -6.58 -29.68
C THR A 13 10.04 -6.43 -28.20
N LEU A 14 9.11 -6.82 -27.31
CA LEU A 14 9.34 -6.85 -25.86
C LEU A 14 10.34 -7.93 -25.46
N ALA A 15 10.39 -9.05 -26.18
CA ALA A 15 11.39 -10.09 -25.98
C ALA A 15 12.79 -9.60 -26.34
N GLU A 16 12.92 -8.88 -27.47
CA GLU A 16 14.17 -8.25 -27.92
C GLU A 16 14.70 -7.24 -26.89
N GLU A 17 13.81 -6.43 -26.28
CA GLU A 17 14.17 -5.51 -25.18
C GLU A 17 14.65 -6.23 -23.89
N LEU A 18 14.28 -7.49 -23.70
CA LEU A 18 14.60 -8.30 -22.51
C LEU A 18 15.77 -9.27 -22.74
N GLU A 19 16.35 -9.31 -23.94
CA GLU A 19 17.52 -10.14 -24.26
C GLU A 19 18.75 -9.75 -23.45
N THR A 20 18.86 -8.48 -23.05
CA THR A 20 19.98 -7.99 -22.23
C THR A 20 19.50 -7.51 -20.87
N ILE A 21 20.19 -7.95 -19.82
CA ILE A 21 20.00 -7.40 -18.47
C ILE A 21 20.64 -6.00 -18.38
N PRO A 22 20.07 -5.08 -17.58
CA PRO A 22 20.71 -3.81 -17.27
C PRO A 22 22.19 -4.00 -16.86
N PRO A 23 23.11 -3.20 -17.43
CA PRO A 23 24.55 -3.42 -17.25
C PRO A 23 24.94 -3.32 -15.78
N HIS A 24 25.71 -4.30 -15.30
CA HIS A 24 26.20 -4.38 -13.92
C HIS A 24 26.90 -3.08 -13.51
N SER A 25 26.46 -2.48 -12.41
CA SER A 25 27.01 -1.24 -11.87
C SER A 25 28.26 -1.47 -11.01
N LYS A 26 29.20 -2.31 -11.50
CA LYS A 26 30.53 -2.57 -10.92
C LYS A 26 30.53 -2.72 -9.38
N GLY A 27 29.52 -3.34 -8.78
CA GLY A 27 29.45 -3.59 -7.34
C GLY A 27 28.79 -2.50 -6.48
N ARG A 28 28.19 -1.45 -7.05
CA ARG A 28 27.45 -0.42 -6.29
C ARG A 28 26.01 -0.29 -6.80
N LEU A 29 25.04 -0.57 -5.93
CA LEU A 29 23.62 -0.35 -6.22
C LEU A 29 23.34 1.16 -6.07
N THR A 30 23.03 1.86 -7.16
CA THR A 30 22.55 3.27 -7.15
C THR A 30 21.03 3.31 -7.33
N VAL A 31 20.40 4.45 -7.04
CA VAL A 31 18.94 4.62 -7.20
C VAL A 31 18.53 4.41 -8.66
N GLU A 32 19.28 4.97 -9.61
CA GLU A 32 19.01 4.83 -11.04
C GLU A 32 19.14 3.37 -11.49
N TYR A 33 20.17 2.66 -11.02
CA TYR A 33 20.35 1.25 -11.35
C TYR A 33 19.22 0.39 -10.76
N TYR A 34 18.82 0.67 -9.52
CA TYR A 34 17.69 -0.01 -8.89
C TYR A 34 16.38 0.19 -9.67
N HIS A 35 16.10 1.41 -10.15
CA HIS A 35 14.93 1.66 -11.00
C HIS A 35 14.99 0.87 -12.31
N GLN A 36 16.17 0.77 -12.94
CA GLN A 36 16.34 -0.05 -14.15
C GLN A 36 16.08 -1.54 -13.88
N ILE A 37 16.57 -2.08 -12.75
CA ILE A 37 16.28 -3.45 -12.32
C ILE A 37 14.77 -3.63 -12.14
N LYS A 38 14.10 -2.72 -11.41
CA LYS A 38 12.65 -2.79 -11.17
C LYS A 38 11.87 -2.79 -12.49
N THR A 39 12.17 -1.89 -13.41
CA THR A 39 11.53 -1.83 -14.73
C THR A 39 11.77 -3.10 -15.55
N TYR A 40 13.00 -3.63 -15.55
CA TYR A 40 13.32 -4.88 -16.22
C TYR A 40 12.51 -6.05 -15.65
N LEU A 41 12.48 -6.19 -14.31
CA LEU A 41 11.77 -7.28 -13.64
C LEU A 41 10.27 -7.23 -13.90
N HIS A 42 9.63 -6.05 -13.82
CA HIS A 42 8.21 -5.92 -14.16
C HIS A 42 7.93 -6.43 -15.58
N LYS A 43 8.71 -6.00 -16.57
CA LYS A 43 8.58 -6.48 -17.95
C LYS A 43 8.83 -8.00 -18.07
N ALA A 44 9.88 -8.51 -17.42
CA ALA A 44 10.29 -9.90 -17.51
C ALA A 44 9.30 -10.88 -16.84
N PHE A 45 8.65 -10.47 -15.76
CA PHE A 45 7.63 -11.27 -15.05
C PHE A 45 6.23 -11.16 -15.66
N ASP A 46 5.98 -10.14 -16.48
CA ASP A 46 4.72 -9.99 -17.23
C ASP A 46 4.74 -10.66 -18.59
N LEU A 47 5.93 -11.00 -19.12
CA LEU A 47 6.06 -11.62 -20.43
C LEU A 47 6.02 -13.18 -20.33
N PRO A 48 4.99 -13.86 -20.86
CA PRO A 48 4.77 -15.30 -20.67
C PRO A 48 5.80 -16.18 -21.40
N ILE A 49 6.54 -15.62 -22.37
CA ILE A 49 7.61 -16.36 -23.04
C ILE A 49 8.92 -16.35 -22.25
N HIS A 50 9.11 -15.36 -21.37
CA HIS A 50 10.30 -15.23 -20.55
C HIS A 50 10.31 -16.29 -19.43
N PRO A 51 11.46 -16.90 -19.07
CA PRO A 51 11.53 -17.91 -18.02
C PRO A 51 10.95 -17.45 -16.68
N LEU A 52 11.19 -16.18 -16.30
CA LEU A 52 10.60 -15.60 -15.07
C LEU A 52 9.09 -15.43 -15.17
N GLY A 53 8.56 -15.07 -16.34
CA GLY A 53 7.12 -14.99 -16.59
C GLY A 53 6.45 -16.36 -16.49
N LYS A 54 7.03 -17.40 -17.11
CA LYS A 54 6.53 -18.79 -17.00
C LYS A 54 6.56 -19.30 -15.57
N LEU A 55 7.62 -18.98 -14.83
CA LEU A 55 7.73 -19.32 -13.41
C LEU A 55 6.60 -18.65 -12.61
N MET A 56 6.35 -17.35 -12.85
CA MET A 56 5.29 -16.61 -12.17
C MET A 56 3.91 -17.16 -12.49
N GLU A 57 3.60 -17.45 -13.75
CA GLU A 57 2.34 -18.08 -14.15
C GLU A 57 2.14 -19.42 -13.44
N GLY A 58 3.16 -20.28 -13.44
CA GLY A 58 3.10 -21.57 -12.74
C GLY A 58 2.88 -21.43 -11.23
N LEU A 59 3.55 -20.48 -10.57
CA LEU A 59 3.35 -20.24 -9.13
C LEU A 59 1.94 -19.72 -8.83
N VAL A 60 1.43 -18.79 -9.64
CA VAL A 60 0.07 -18.25 -9.50
C VAL A 60 -0.96 -19.36 -9.72
N ASP A 61 -0.77 -20.22 -10.72
CA ASP A 61 -1.69 -21.33 -11.02
C ASP A 61 -1.72 -22.37 -9.89
N VAL A 62 -0.56 -22.74 -9.35
CA VAL A 62 -0.47 -23.65 -8.19
C VAL A 62 -1.13 -23.04 -6.96
N PHE A 63 -0.88 -21.76 -6.68
CA PHE A 63 -1.51 -21.06 -5.56
C PHE A 63 -3.04 -21.03 -5.72
N ARG A 64 -3.53 -20.71 -6.91
CA ARG A 64 -4.97 -20.71 -7.23
C ARG A 64 -5.56 -22.10 -7.06
N ALA A 65 -4.88 -23.15 -7.54
CA ALA A 65 -5.35 -24.52 -7.39
C ALA A 65 -5.39 -24.99 -5.92
N ALA A 66 -4.50 -24.47 -5.07
CA ALA A 66 -4.42 -24.83 -3.66
C ALA A 66 -5.47 -24.12 -2.79
N TYR A 67 -5.78 -22.85 -3.09
CA TYR A 67 -6.55 -21.99 -2.19
C TYR A 67 -7.89 -21.50 -2.75
N ILE A 68 -8.15 -21.65 -4.06
CA ILE A 68 -9.45 -21.32 -4.66
C ILE A 68 -10.33 -22.58 -4.76
N GLY A 69 -11.60 -22.42 -4.42
CA GLY A 69 -12.66 -23.37 -4.73
C GLY A 69 -13.43 -23.85 -3.52
N VAL A 70 -14.14 -24.97 -3.68
CA VAL A 70 -15.08 -25.54 -2.68
C VAL A 70 -14.39 -25.93 -1.36
N GLY A 71 -13.05 -26.04 -1.36
CA GLY A 71 -12.24 -26.34 -0.18
C GLY A 71 -11.62 -25.14 0.53
N ALA A 72 -11.87 -23.90 0.07
CA ALA A 72 -11.32 -22.70 0.71
C ALA A 72 -11.85 -22.58 2.15
N HIS A 73 -10.94 -22.51 3.12
CA HIS A 73 -11.28 -22.53 4.53
C HIS A 73 -10.35 -21.58 5.32
N PRO A 74 -10.83 -20.84 6.33
CA PRO A 74 -10.04 -19.90 7.12
C PRO A 74 -8.68 -20.44 7.63
N ARG A 75 -8.65 -21.71 8.04
CA ARG A 75 -7.43 -22.39 8.53
C ARG A 75 -6.31 -22.53 7.49
N LEU A 76 -6.60 -22.30 6.22
CA LEU A 76 -5.58 -22.32 5.16
C LEU A 76 -4.80 -21.01 5.09
N LEU A 77 -5.24 -19.95 5.76
CA LEU A 77 -4.58 -18.64 5.74
C LEU A 77 -3.11 -18.74 6.16
N ASP A 78 -2.83 -19.34 7.31
CA ASP A 78 -1.45 -19.53 7.81
C ASP A 78 -0.55 -20.28 6.80
N HIS A 79 -1.12 -21.21 6.05
CA HIS A 79 -0.40 -21.96 5.03
C HIS A 79 -0.14 -21.12 3.78
N ALA A 80 -1.15 -20.37 3.33
CA ALA A 80 -1.04 -19.45 2.20
C ALA A 80 0.00 -18.35 2.46
N VAL A 81 0.01 -17.77 3.65
CA VAL A 81 1.00 -16.75 4.06
C VAL A 81 2.41 -17.33 4.01
N LYS A 82 2.65 -18.47 4.65
CA LYS A 82 3.96 -19.16 4.63
C LYS A 82 4.40 -19.49 3.20
N GLU A 83 3.48 -19.89 2.34
CA GLU A 83 3.77 -20.20 0.94
C GLU A 83 4.15 -18.93 0.15
N ILE A 84 3.45 -17.82 0.36
CA ILE A 84 3.81 -16.53 -0.24
C ILE A 84 5.18 -16.05 0.24
N THR A 85 5.46 -16.11 1.54
CA THR A 85 6.79 -15.75 2.08
C THR A 85 7.89 -16.61 1.46
N SER A 86 7.61 -17.90 1.24
CA SER A 86 8.51 -18.82 0.53
C SER A 86 8.67 -18.44 -0.94
N PHE A 87 7.60 -18.09 -1.64
CA PHE A 87 7.66 -17.63 -3.03
C PHE A 87 8.49 -16.36 -3.16
N VAL A 88 8.26 -15.36 -2.29
CA VAL A 88 9.02 -14.11 -2.27
C VAL A 88 10.51 -14.39 -2.09
N SER A 89 10.87 -15.19 -1.09
CA SER A 89 12.26 -15.54 -0.80
C SER A 89 12.95 -16.27 -1.97
N ARG A 90 12.25 -17.24 -2.58
CA ARG A 90 12.79 -18.03 -3.69
C ARG A 90 12.88 -17.24 -4.99
N LEU A 91 11.89 -16.40 -5.28
CA LEU A 91 11.92 -15.50 -6.44
C LEU A 91 13.04 -14.47 -6.29
N TYR A 92 13.24 -13.92 -5.09
CA TYR A 92 14.35 -13.02 -4.82
C TYR A 92 15.70 -13.67 -5.09
N ASN A 93 15.90 -14.93 -4.67
CA ASN A 93 17.12 -15.68 -4.97
C ASN A 93 17.34 -15.86 -6.48
N CYS A 94 16.28 -16.11 -7.26
CA CYS A 94 16.39 -16.17 -8.72
C CYS A 94 16.78 -14.81 -9.32
N VAL A 95 16.19 -13.72 -8.83
CA VAL A 95 16.52 -12.35 -9.26
C VAL A 95 17.97 -12.01 -8.92
N ARG A 96 18.47 -12.43 -7.76
CA ARG A 96 19.85 -12.21 -7.33
C ARG A 96 20.89 -12.91 -8.22
N ILE A 97 20.54 -14.03 -8.85
CA ILE A 97 21.41 -14.68 -9.85
C ILE A 97 21.63 -13.75 -11.06
N LEU A 98 20.61 -12.99 -11.44
CA LEU A 98 20.67 -12.01 -12.54
C LEU A 98 21.34 -10.70 -12.10
N PHE A 99 21.11 -10.30 -10.85
CA PHE A 99 21.58 -9.03 -10.27
C PHE A 99 22.34 -9.29 -8.96
N PRO A 100 23.63 -9.65 -9.03
CA PRO A 100 24.43 -10.00 -7.86
C PRO A 100 24.69 -8.82 -6.92
N ASP A 101 24.51 -7.59 -7.41
CA ASP A 101 24.66 -6.33 -6.65
C ASP A 101 23.53 -6.10 -5.61
N LEU A 102 22.49 -6.95 -5.60
CA LEU A 102 21.42 -6.92 -4.60
C LEU A 102 21.85 -7.56 -3.27
N SER A 103 21.27 -7.09 -2.17
CA SER A 103 21.53 -7.56 -0.81
C SER A 103 21.51 -9.09 -0.67
N GLU A 104 22.53 -9.66 -0.02
CA GLU A 104 22.62 -11.11 0.12
C GLU A 104 21.54 -11.70 1.02
N THR A 105 21.15 -10.94 2.05
CA THR A 105 20.17 -11.34 3.07
C THR A 105 18.74 -10.97 2.68
N GLY A 106 18.55 -10.23 1.57
CA GLY A 106 17.26 -9.66 1.20
C GLY A 106 16.73 -8.59 2.17
N GLY A 107 17.52 -8.26 3.20
CA GLY A 107 17.18 -7.24 4.19
C GLY A 107 17.26 -5.81 3.64
N PRO A 108 16.78 -4.84 4.42
CA PRO A 108 16.75 -3.43 4.01
C PRO A 108 18.17 -2.93 3.77
N LEU A 109 18.40 -2.41 2.57
CA LEU A 109 19.62 -1.75 2.14
C LEU A 109 19.29 -0.30 1.79
N LEU A 110 19.93 0.64 2.46
CA LEU A 110 19.84 2.06 2.12
C LEU A 110 20.73 2.35 0.91
N ILE A 111 20.14 2.92 -0.13
CA ILE A 111 20.86 3.40 -1.31
C ILE A 111 20.73 4.92 -1.36
N GLU A 112 21.86 5.61 -1.42
CA GLU A 112 21.91 7.05 -1.61
C GLU A 112 21.79 7.40 -3.10
N ALA A 113 20.96 8.39 -3.42
CA ALA A 113 21.02 9.05 -4.72
C ALA A 113 22.32 9.86 -4.80
N GLU A 114 23.04 9.78 -5.91
CA GLU A 114 24.21 10.65 -6.12
C GLU A 114 23.70 12.09 -6.22
N ALA A 115 23.82 12.85 -5.13
CA ALA A 115 23.52 14.27 -5.13
C ALA A 115 24.38 14.93 -6.21
N ALA A 116 23.73 15.55 -7.21
CA ALA A 116 24.40 16.43 -8.14
C ALA A 116 25.07 17.54 -7.32
N SER A 117 26.38 17.43 -7.10
CA SER A 117 27.17 18.47 -6.47
C SER A 117 27.31 19.60 -7.48
N GLU A 118 26.57 20.69 -7.28
CA GLU A 118 27.09 22.06 -7.25
C GLU A 118 25.96 23.07 -6.96
N GLY A 119 25.99 23.66 -5.75
CA GLY A 119 25.43 25.00 -5.51
C GLY A 119 24.07 25.09 -4.82
N GLY A 120 24.09 25.12 -3.47
CA GLY A 120 23.20 25.98 -2.68
C GLY A 120 21.80 25.44 -2.33
N THR A 121 21.54 25.44 -1.02
CA THR A 121 20.27 25.19 -0.31
C THR A 121 19.98 23.73 0.01
N THR A 122 20.02 23.44 1.31
CA THR A 122 19.63 22.17 1.95
C THR A 122 18.21 21.77 1.53
N PRO A 123 18.01 20.61 0.88
CA PRO A 123 16.69 20.03 0.73
C PRO A 123 16.33 19.36 2.06
N GLU A 124 15.26 19.82 2.68
CA GLU A 124 14.61 19.11 3.77
C GLU A 124 13.95 17.83 3.23
N THR A 125 14.09 16.74 4.00
CA THR A 125 13.23 15.54 4.06
C THR A 125 13.24 14.52 2.89
N ASP A 126 13.62 13.29 3.27
CA ASP A 126 13.30 11.94 2.73
C ASP A 126 13.58 11.52 1.29
N ASP A 127 13.86 12.41 0.34
CA ASP A 127 14.01 12.03 -1.08
C ASP A 127 15.43 11.59 -1.51
N ILE A 128 16.41 11.55 -0.60
CA ILE A 128 17.83 11.32 -0.94
C ILE A 128 18.26 9.86 -0.75
N SER A 129 17.49 9.05 0.00
CA SER A 129 17.85 7.66 0.30
C SER A 129 16.69 6.69 0.12
N LEU A 130 16.88 5.65 -0.69
CA LEU A 130 15.88 4.61 -0.94
C LEU A 130 16.21 3.35 -0.16
N VAL A 131 15.27 2.88 0.68
CA VAL A 131 15.36 1.55 1.31
C VAL A 131 14.92 0.49 0.31
N VAL A 132 15.84 -0.42 -0.03
CA VAL A 132 15.61 -1.56 -0.91
C VAL A 132 15.64 -2.84 -0.11
N SER A 133 14.61 -3.65 -0.27
CA SER A 133 14.44 -4.96 0.36
C SER A 133 13.86 -5.98 -0.63
N CYS A 134 13.87 -7.26 -0.25
CA CYS A 134 13.22 -8.31 -1.05
C CYS A 134 11.71 -8.03 -1.23
N GLY A 135 11.03 -7.53 -0.20
CA GLY A 135 9.62 -7.15 -0.26
C GLY A 135 9.36 -6.03 -1.26
N THR A 136 10.16 -4.97 -1.24
CA THR A 136 9.97 -3.83 -2.17
C THR A 136 10.16 -4.19 -3.65
N LEU A 137 10.91 -5.25 -3.95
CA LEU A 137 11.20 -5.68 -5.31
C LEU A 137 10.19 -6.72 -5.81
N ILE A 138 9.83 -7.70 -4.98
CA ILE A 138 9.01 -8.84 -5.39
C ILE A 138 7.51 -8.63 -5.12
N HIS A 139 7.13 -7.98 -4.01
CA HIS A 139 5.72 -7.78 -3.66
C HIS A 139 4.92 -7.05 -4.77
N PRO A 140 5.42 -5.95 -5.38
CA PRO A 140 4.69 -5.24 -6.44
C PRO A 140 4.47 -6.08 -7.72
N ILE A 141 5.20 -7.17 -7.89
CA ILE A 141 5.11 -8.06 -9.06
C ILE A 141 4.23 -9.28 -8.73
N LEU A 142 4.44 -9.89 -7.56
CA LEU A 142 3.78 -11.11 -7.14
C LEU A 142 2.36 -10.87 -6.60
N LEU A 143 2.22 -9.92 -5.67
CA LEU A 143 0.97 -9.74 -4.93
C LEU A 143 -0.20 -9.39 -5.84
N PRO A 144 -0.11 -8.48 -6.83
CA PRO A 144 -1.26 -8.20 -7.71
C PRO A 144 -1.83 -9.45 -8.42
N LYS A 145 -1.01 -10.47 -8.68
CA LYS A 145 -1.44 -11.72 -9.36
C LYS A 145 -2.08 -12.73 -8.40
N ILE A 146 -1.66 -12.71 -7.14
CA ILE A 146 -2.08 -13.64 -6.06
C ILE A 146 -3.09 -12.98 -5.09
N TYR A 147 -3.30 -11.67 -5.17
CA TYR A 147 -4.10 -10.92 -4.21
C TYR A 147 -5.54 -11.41 -4.14
N PRO A 148 -6.28 -11.65 -5.24
CA PRO A 148 -7.67 -12.09 -5.12
C PRO A 148 -7.83 -13.38 -4.28
N PRO A 149 -7.15 -14.51 -4.57
CA PRO A 149 -7.28 -15.71 -3.74
C PRO A 149 -6.74 -15.54 -2.31
N LEU A 150 -5.70 -14.74 -2.13
CA LEU A 150 -5.15 -14.47 -0.81
C LEU A 150 -6.13 -13.65 0.05
N PHE A 151 -6.69 -12.58 -0.52
CA PHE A 151 -7.61 -11.70 0.19
C PHE A 151 -8.92 -12.40 0.50
N ASP A 152 -9.39 -13.32 -0.35
CA ASP A 152 -10.54 -14.17 -0.04
C ASP A 152 -10.30 -14.99 1.24
N LEU A 153 -9.09 -15.51 1.47
CA LEU A 153 -8.75 -16.22 2.71
C LEU A 153 -8.74 -15.28 3.93
N TYR A 154 -8.19 -14.07 3.80
CA TYR A 154 -8.25 -13.07 4.87
C TYR A 154 -9.69 -12.65 5.17
N ALA A 155 -10.52 -12.42 4.15
CA ALA A 155 -11.93 -12.07 4.32
C ALA A 155 -12.69 -13.21 5.00
N LEU A 156 -12.47 -14.47 4.60
CA LEU A 156 -13.07 -15.64 5.25
C LEU A 156 -12.62 -15.79 6.71
N TYR A 157 -11.36 -15.51 7.01
CA TYR A 157 -10.83 -15.61 8.36
C TYR A 157 -11.40 -14.54 9.29
N ASN A 158 -11.49 -13.29 8.80
CA ASN A 158 -11.91 -12.13 9.60
C ASN A 158 -13.42 -11.84 9.52
N ASP A 159 -14.20 -12.63 8.74
CA ASP A 159 -15.61 -12.39 8.41
C ASP A 159 -16.47 -12.01 9.63
N LYS A 160 -16.33 -12.74 10.74
CA LYS A 160 -17.10 -12.50 11.98
C LYS A 160 -16.78 -11.18 12.66
N ASP A 161 -15.52 -10.75 12.62
CA ASP A 161 -15.10 -9.52 13.28
C ASP A 161 -15.31 -8.31 12.37
N ASP A 162 -15.10 -8.48 11.06
CA ASP A 162 -15.49 -7.52 10.03
C ASP A 162 -17.00 -7.26 10.03
N GLU A 163 -17.84 -8.28 10.25
CA GLU A 163 -19.30 -8.11 10.35
C GLU A 163 -19.69 -7.24 11.55
N LYS A 164 -19.10 -7.48 12.73
CA LYS A 164 -19.32 -6.67 13.94
C LYS A 164 -18.84 -5.24 13.75
N TYR A 165 -17.66 -5.07 13.15
CA TYR A 165 -17.10 -3.77 12.81
C TYR A 165 -18.05 -3.02 11.87
N TRP A 166 -18.51 -3.68 10.80
CA TRP A 166 -19.40 -3.10 9.80
C TRP A 166 -20.74 -2.68 10.38
N GLU A 167 -21.31 -3.46 11.30
CA GLU A 167 -22.53 -3.06 12.02
C GLU A 167 -22.33 -1.78 12.84
N ARG A 168 -21.19 -1.65 13.53
CA ARG A 168 -20.87 -0.45 14.34
C ARG A 168 -20.67 0.77 13.45
N VAL A 169 -19.86 0.63 12.40
CA VAL A 169 -19.65 1.68 11.39
C VAL A 169 -20.99 2.14 10.80
N ARG A 170 -21.87 1.21 10.42
CA ARG A 170 -23.21 1.56 9.90
C ARG A 170 -24.07 2.30 10.92
N LYS A 171 -24.00 1.96 12.21
CA LYS A 171 -24.73 2.67 13.28
C LYS A 171 -24.19 4.08 13.47
N LEU A 172 -22.87 4.26 13.52
CA LEU A 172 -22.21 5.56 13.71
C LEU A 172 -22.42 6.48 12.50
N ASN A 173 -22.41 5.95 11.28
CA ASN A 173 -22.68 6.73 10.06
C ASN A 173 -24.14 7.20 9.91
N LYS A 174 -25.07 6.77 10.79
CA LYS A 174 -26.40 7.39 10.86
C LYS A 174 -26.37 8.79 11.50
N GLN A 175 -25.31 9.11 12.25
CA GLN A 175 -25.12 10.42 12.87
C GLN A 175 -24.51 11.41 11.85
N GLY A 176 -24.96 12.67 11.88
CA GLY A 176 -24.33 13.74 11.09
C GLY A 176 -22.90 14.03 11.56
N ASP A 177 -22.10 14.71 10.72
CA ASP A 177 -20.66 14.96 10.95
C ASP A 177 -20.41 15.57 12.32
N ILE A 178 -21.12 16.66 12.63
CA ILE A 178 -21.03 17.35 13.93
C ILE A 178 -21.36 16.42 15.11
N GLY A 179 -22.42 15.62 14.97
CA GLY A 179 -22.86 14.71 16.04
C GLY A 179 -21.85 13.59 16.29
N LEU A 180 -21.26 13.05 15.22
CA LEU A 180 -20.23 12.03 15.34
C LEU A 180 -18.94 12.63 15.91
N MET A 181 -18.51 13.80 15.43
CA MET A 181 -17.32 14.48 15.95
C MET A 181 -17.44 14.79 17.45
N ALA A 182 -18.60 15.27 17.89
CA ALA A 182 -18.89 15.49 19.30
C ALA A 182 -18.87 14.17 20.11
N PHE A 183 -19.41 13.09 19.56
CA PHE A 183 -19.40 11.76 20.20
C PHE A 183 -17.98 11.22 20.37
N LEU A 184 -17.10 11.47 19.40
CA LEU A 184 -15.69 11.07 19.41
C LEU A 184 -14.81 11.99 20.27
N GLY A 185 -15.36 13.07 20.82
CA GLY A 185 -14.61 14.01 21.65
C GLY A 185 -13.69 14.93 20.86
N ILE A 186 -13.91 15.11 19.56
CA ILE A 186 -13.16 16.05 18.73
C ILE A 186 -13.49 17.48 19.18
N ASP A 187 -12.45 18.27 19.50
CA ASP A 187 -12.60 19.67 19.86
C ASP A 187 -13.31 20.45 18.75
N GLN A 188 -14.22 21.35 19.12
CA GLN A 188 -15.07 22.12 18.22
C GLN A 188 -14.28 22.94 17.20
N LYS A 189 -13.04 23.33 17.53
CA LYS A 189 -12.13 23.97 16.58
C LYS A 189 -11.95 23.12 15.32
N PHE A 190 -11.84 21.79 15.44
CA PHE A 190 -11.58 20.86 14.34
C PHE A 190 -12.83 20.44 13.55
N TRP A 191 -14.01 21.02 13.83
CA TRP A 191 -15.25 20.67 13.15
C TRP A 191 -15.36 21.28 11.74
N LEU A 192 -14.42 22.14 11.33
CA LEU A 192 -14.34 22.77 10.00
C LEU A 192 -15.59 23.58 9.61
N ILE A 193 -16.32 24.09 10.61
CA ILE A 193 -17.64 24.74 10.44
C ILE A 193 -17.55 25.95 9.49
N ASP A 194 -16.49 26.74 9.58
CA ASP A 194 -16.29 27.96 8.77
C ASP A 194 -15.92 27.67 7.30
N ALA A 195 -15.25 26.53 7.03
CA ALA A 195 -14.97 26.08 5.67
C ALA A 195 -16.27 25.66 4.95
N VAL A 196 -17.17 25.00 5.68
CA VAL A 196 -18.49 24.55 5.19
C VAL A 196 -19.46 25.72 4.99
N LEU A 197 -19.37 26.78 5.80
CA LEU A 197 -20.22 27.98 5.68
C LEU A 197 -19.82 28.92 4.51
N LYS A 198 -18.60 28.83 3.98
CA LYS A 198 -18.13 29.62 2.83
C LYS A 198 -18.70 29.13 1.49
N GLU A 199 -19.13 27.87 1.39
CA GLU A 199 -19.85 27.38 0.22
C GLU A 199 -21.33 27.80 0.29
N LYS A 200 -21.75 28.61 -0.68
CA LYS A 200 -23.10 29.18 -0.75
C LYS A 200 -24.18 28.08 -0.70
N SER A 201 -24.95 28.11 0.38
CA SER A 201 -26.17 27.33 0.71
C SER A 201 -25.94 25.96 1.40
N PRO A 202 -25.90 25.90 2.74
CA PRO A 202 -25.84 24.62 3.43
C PRO A 202 -27.27 24.09 3.58
N SER A 203 -27.60 23.04 2.85
CA SER A 203 -28.58 22.08 3.37
C SER A 203 -27.88 21.27 4.47
N LEU A 204 -28.59 20.92 5.56
CA LEU A 204 -28.04 20.04 6.62
C LEU A 204 -27.54 18.68 6.08
N SER A 205 -27.94 18.30 4.87
CA SER A 205 -27.43 17.14 4.14
C SER A 205 -26.06 17.35 3.48
N ALA A 206 -25.69 18.58 3.10
CA ALA A 206 -24.37 18.90 2.55
C ALA A 206 -23.27 18.87 3.64
N LEU A 207 -23.64 19.24 4.87
CA LEU A 207 -22.83 19.07 6.09
C LEU A 207 -22.49 17.61 6.44
N ARG A 208 -23.05 16.61 5.74
CA ARG A 208 -22.87 15.18 6.05
C ARG A 208 -21.64 14.56 5.37
N ASN A 209 -20.97 15.28 4.46
CA ASN A 209 -19.96 14.70 3.58
C ASN A 209 -18.89 15.73 3.16
N GLN A 210 -18.48 16.64 4.04
CA GLN A 210 -17.56 17.71 3.63
C GLN A 210 -16.32 17.83 4.51
N SER A 211 -16.40 17.40 5.76
CA SER A 211 -15.23 17.42 6.64
C SER A 211 -14.28 16.27 6.33
N TYR A 212 -13.02 16.60 6.05
CA TYR A 212 -11.92 15.66 5.79
C TYR A 212 -12.12 14.72 4.59
N CYS A 213 -12.86 15.14 3.55
CA CYS A 213 -13.13 14.31 2.37
C CYS A 213 -11.87 13.77 1.69
N SER A 214 -10.84 14.60 1.52
CA SER A 214 -9.56 14.19 0.92
C SER A 214 -8.93 13.02 1.69
N ALA A 215 -8.93 13.10 3.02
CA ALA A 215 -8.40 12.03 3.87
C ALA A 215 -9.26 10.76 3.81
N ILE A 216 -10.59 10.90 3.76
CA ILE A 216 -11.54 9.78 3.64
C ILE A 216 -11.32 9.03 2.32
N GLU A 217 -11.26 9.75 1.19
CA GLU A 217 -11.01 9.18 -0.13
C GLU A 217 -9.63 8.52 -0.19
N THR A 218 -8.61 9.19 0.36
CA THR A 218 -7.26 8.62 0.47
C THR A 218 -7.28 7.29 1.21
N LEU A 219 -7.93 7.22 2.37
CA LEU A 219 -7.98 5.99 3.16
C LEU A 219 -8.73 4.86 2.43
N GLN A 220 -9.77 5.18 1.65
CA GLN A 220 -10.49 4.19 0.84
C GLN A 220 -9.60 3.50 -0.20
N HIS A 221 -8.52 4.16 -0.66
CA HIS A 221 -7.55 3.55 -1.56
C HIS A 221 -6.75 2.39 -0.94
N ILE A 222 -6.82 2.17 0.38
CA ILE A 222 -6.17 1.01 1.02
C ILE A 222 -6.64 -0.31 0.41
N SER A 223 -7.92 -0.38 -0.01
CA SER A 223 -8.51 -1.57 -0.65
C SER A 223 -8.04 -1.80 -2.08
N THR A 224 -7.35 -0.81 -2.68
CA THR A 224 -6.82 -0.87 -4.05
C THR A 224 -5.31 -1.12 -4.10
N ALA A 225 -4.63 -0.98 -2.97
CA ALA A 225 -3.22 -1.32 -2.81
C ALA A 225 -3.05 -2.83 -2.61
N PHE A 226 -1.96 -3.40 -3.14
CA PHE A 226 -1.73 -4.84 -3.09
C PHE A 226 -0.65 -5.23 -2.09
N SER A 227 0.35 -4.36 -1.89
CA SER A 227 1.45 -4.61 -0.97
C SER A 227 1.27 -3.93 0.38
N PRO A 228 1.82 -4.51 1.46
CA PRO A 228 1.83 -3.87 2.78
C PRO A 228 2.43 -2.48 2.76
N LYS A 229 3.53 -2.27 2.03
CA LYS A 229 4.16 -0.96 1.88
C LYS A 229 3.22 0.06 1.22
N GLU A 230 2.58 -0.28 0.11
CA GLU A 230 1.61 0.62 -0.54
C GLU A 230 0.43 0.94 0.39
N LYS A 231 -0.06 -0.03 1.16
CA LYS A 231 -1.12 0.20 2.15
C LYS A 231 -0.66 1.12 3.28
N LEU A 232 0.57 0.96 3.77
CA LEU A 232 1.17 1.87 4.77
C LEU A 232 1.36 3.29 4.21
N GLU A 233 1.79 3.42 2.95
CA GLU A 233 1.89 4.72 2.28
C GLU A 233 0.52 5.40 2.14
N VAL A 234 -0.55 4.63 1.89
CA VAL A 234 -1.92 5.18 1.90
C VAL A 234 -2.26 5.73 3.29
N ILE A 235 -1.96 4.99 4.36
CA ILE A 235 -2.22 5.43 5.74
C ILE A 235 -1.43 6.72 6.05
N GLN A 236 -0.15 6.78 5.70
CA GLN A 236 0.68 7.97 5.87
C GLN A 236 0.13 9.19 5.12
N LYS A 237 -0.31 8.98 3.86
CA LYS A 237 -0.96 10.03 3.08
C LYS A 237 -2.27 10.49 3.72
N THR A 238 -3.07 9.58 4.30
CA THR A 238 -4.27 9.95 5.04
C THR A 238 -3.95 10.88 6.21
N PHE A 239 -2.92 10.59 7.01
CA PHE A 239 -2.48 11.49 8.09
C PHE A 239 -2.02 12.85 7.56
N SER A 240 -1.30 12.87 6.44
CA SER A 240 -0.85 14.10 5.79
C SER A 240 -2.03 14.95 5.31
N GLU A 241 -3.05 14.33 4.70
CA GLU A 241 -4.27 15.02 4.23
C GLU A 241 -5.12 15.56 5.40
N ILE A 242 -5.17 14.84 6.53
CA ILE A 242 -5.82 15.34 7.75
C ILE A 242 -5.08 16.60 8.24
N THR A 243 -3.76 16.55 8.34
CA THR A 243 -2.92 17.67 8.77
C THR A 243 -3.11 18.89 7.89
N LYS A 244 -3.01 18.70 6.57
CA LYS A 244 -3.23 19.75 5.58
C LYS A 244 -4.62 20.38 5.68
N THR A 245 -5.67 19.56 5.85
CA THR A 245 -7.05 20.08 6.00
C THR A 245 -7.20 20.96 7.24
N VAL A 246 -6.52 20.62 8.34
CA VAL A 246 -6.54 21.41 9.58
C VAL A 246 -5.78 22.72 9.41
N GLU A 247 -4.58 22.68 8.82
CA GLU A 247 -3.76 23.85 8.54
C GLU A 247 -4.48 24.87 7.66
N GLU A 248 -5.16 24.41 6.59
CA GLU A 248 -5.94 25.25 5.69
C GLU A 248 -7.14 25.94 6.39
N SER A 249 -7.72 25.28 7.41
CA SER A 249 -8.90 25.80 8.13
C SER A 249 -8.56 26.69 9.32
N MET A 250 -7.40 26.50 9.97
CA MET A 250 -7.04 27.20 11.21
C MET A 250 -5.97 28.27 11.03
N GLY A 251 -5.31 28.34 9.86
CA GLY A 251 -4.17 29.20 9.65
C GLY A 251 -2.89 28.66 10.29
N ASP A 252 -1.79 29.37 10.06
CA ASP A 252 -0.44 28.88 10.33
C ASP A 252 -0.19 28.61 11.83
N VAL A 253 0.13 27.34 12.12
CA VAL A 253 0.81 26.82 13.32
C VAL A 253 0.00 26.80 14.62
N GLN A 254 -0.76 25.71 14.80
CA GLN A 254 -0.96 25.16 16.14
C GLN A 254 -0.37 23.75 16.20
N VAL A 255 0.62 23.56 17.08
CA VAL A 255 1.17 22.24 17.41
C VAL A 255 0.07 21.44 18.10
N TRP A 256 -0.66 20.65 17.32
CA TRP A 256 -1.57 19.62 17.82
C TRP A 256 -0.81 18.34 18.15
N CYS A 257 -1.30 17.61 19.15
CA CYS A 257 -0.68 16.37 19.61
C CYS A 257 -1.48 15.14 19.11
N MET A 258 -0.96 13.93 19.33
CA MET A 258 -1.67 12.70 18.98
C MET A 258 -3.06 12.59 19.63
N ASP A 259 -3.29 13.21 20.79
CA ASP A 259 -4.60 13.25 21.45
C ASP A 259 -5.65 14.05 20.65
N ASP A 260 -5.22 15.05 19.87
CA ASP A 260 -6.09 15.78 18.95
C ASP A 260 -6.28 15.03 17.63
N LEU A 261 -5.20 14.41 17.12
CA LEU A 261 -5.18 13.73 15.82
C LEU A 261 -5.93 12.39 15.83
N PHE A 262 -5.81 11.61 16.90
CA PHE A 262 -6.39 10.27 16.99
C PHE A 262 -7.92 10.28 16.84
N PRO A 263 -8.70 11.12 17.55
CA PRO A 263 -10.14 11.18 17.36
C PRO A 263 -10.56 11.57 15.94
N ILE A 264 -9.80 12.46 15.28
CA ILE A 264 -10.06 12.90 13.91
C ILE A 264 -9.75 11.76 12.94
N PHE A 265 -8.65 11.04 13.13
CA PHE A 265 -8.33 9.86 12.34
C PHE A 265 -9.42 8.77 12.51
N HIS A 266 -9.87 8.51 13.73
CA HIS A 266 -10.96 7.57 13.99
C HIS A 266 -12.28 8.01 13.33
N TYR A 267 -12.58 9.32 13.30
CA TYR A 267 -13.69 9.87 12.51
C TYR A 267 -13.54 9.54 11.01
N VAL A 268 -12.35 9.74 10.44
CA VAL A 268 -12.03 9.42 9.04
C VAL A 268 -12.20 7.92 8.77
N VAL A 269 -11.74 7.04 9.66
CA VAL A 269 -11.92 5.58 9.55
C VAL A 269 -13.39 5.21 9.50
N ILE A 270 -14.23 5.77 10.40
CA ILE A 270 -15.67 5.53 10.40
C ILE A 270 -16.32 6.01 9.10
N ARG A 271 -15.93 7.20 8.61
CA ARG A 271 -16.48 7.79 7.38
C ARG A 271 -15.99 7.09 6.11
N ALA A 272 -14.81 6.50 6.11
CA ALA A 272 -14.27 5.75 4.98
C ALA A 272 -15.07 4.48 4.67
N GLN A 273 -15.76 3.91 5.66
CA GLN A 273 -16.69 2.78 5.48
C GLN A 273 -16.06 1.57 4.75
N ILE A 274 -14.79 1.28 5.06
CA ILE A 274 -14.06 0.16 4.45
C ILE A 274 -14.61 -1.15 5.00
N ARG A 275 -15.24 -1.96 4.16
CA ARG A 275 -16.01 -3.14 4.59
C ARG A 275 -15.15 -4.23 5.26
N HIS A 276 -13.96 -4.49 4.71
CA HIS A 276 -13.07 -5.58 5.12
C HIS A 276 -11.81 -5.04 5.80
N LEU A 277 -11.94 -3.99 6.62
CA LEU A 277 -10.79 -3.33 7.21
C LEU A 277 -9.98 -4.27 8.12
N GLY A 278 -10.62 -5.20 8.84
CA GLY A 278 -9.93 -6.18 9.66
C GLY A 278 -9.08 -7.14 8.81
N ALA A 279 -9.60 -7.59 7.67
CA ALA A 279 -8.83 -8.38 6.71
C ALA A 279 -7.63 -7.61 6.14
N GLU A 280 -7.78 -6.32 5.85
CA GLU A 280 -6.70 -5.46 5.37
C GLU A 280 -5.59 -5.27 6.40
N ILE A 281 -5.97 -5.03 7.66
CA ILE A 281 -5.04 -4.89 8.78
C ILE A 281 -4.27 -6.20 9.01
N HIS A 282 -4.98 -7.34 8.99
CA HIS A 282 -4.36 -8.66 9.16
C HIS A 282 -3.35 -8.95 8.04
N LEU A 283 -3.68 -8.61 6.78
CA LEU A 283 -2.76 -8.76 5.66
C LEU A 283 -1.47 -7.95 5.84
N ILE A 284 -1.60 -6.70 6.33
CA ILE A 284 -0.42 -5.87 6.63
C ILE A 284 0.39 -6.51 7.75
N GLN A 285 -0.23 -6.99 8.83
CA GLN A 285 0.47 -7.65 9.94
C GLN A 285 1.29 -8.86 9.51
N ASP A 286 0.74 -9.71 8.63
CA ASP A 286 1.37 -10.96 8.23
C ASP A 286 2.48 -10.79 7.18
N LEU A 287 2.40 -9.75 6.34
CA LEU A 287 3.29 -9.56 5.20
C LEU A 287 4.22 -8.34 5.31
N MET A 288 4.06 -7.50 6.34
CA MET A 288 4.93 -6.35 6.58
C MET A 288 6.36 -6.80 6.93
N GLU A 289 7.34 -6.05 6.44
CA GLU A 289 8.74 -6.33 6.74
C GLU A 289 9.11 -5.77 8.13
N PRO A 290 9.94 -6.44 8.93
CA PRO A 290 10.25 -6.03 10.32
C PRO A 290 10.86 -4.63 10.46
N HIS A 291 11.48 -4.12 9.40
CA HIS A 291 12.06 -2.77 9.40
C HIS A 291 11.01 -1.65 9.31
N LEU A 292 9.81 -1.96 8.80
CA LEU A 292 8.68 -1.02 8.72
C LEU A 292 7.90 -0.95 10.04
N GLU A 293 7.95 -2.00 10.86
CA GLU A 293 7.24 -2.10 12.14
C GLU A 293 7.67 -1.05 13.17
N ASN A 294 8.96 -0.71 13.19
CA ASN A 294 9.55 0.14 14.23
C ASN A 294 9.71 1.60 13.80
N GLY A 295 9.21 1.97 12.62
CA GLY A 295 9.24 3.32 12.08
C GLY A 295 7.94 4.09 12.29
N GLU A 296 7.88 5.31 11.75
CA GLU A 296 6.67 6.14 11.72
C GLU A 296 5.47 5.41 11.11
N LEU A 297 5.70 4.67 10.01
CA LEU A 297 4.68 3.85 9.36
C LEU A 297 4.08 2.80 10.31
N GLY A 298 4.90 2.19 11.17
CA GLY A 298 4.44 1.23 12.18
C GLY A 298 3.59 1.88 13.28
N ILE A 299 3.93 3.11 13.68
CA ILE A 299 3.13 3.88 14.65
C ILE A 299 1.77 4.27 14.04
N MET A 300 1.77 4.76 12.80
CA MET A 300 0.55 5.11 12.06
C MET A 300 -0.33 3.87 11.81
N PHE A 301 0.28 2.73 11.50
CA PHE A 301 -0.43 1.46 11.37
C PHE A 301 -1.04 0.99 12.70
N THR A 302 -0.29 1.08 13.80
CA THR A 302 -0.80 0.76 15.15
C THR A 302 -2.00 1.66 15.49
N THR A 303 -1.95 2.93 15.08
CA THR A 303 -3.06 3.87 15.26
C THR A 303 -4.31 3.42 14.51
N LEU A 304 -4.17 2.94 13.27
CA LEU A 304 -5.27 2.32 12.51
C LEU A 304 -5.77 1.03 13.15
N HIS A 305 -4.89 0.19 13.67
CA HIS A 305 -5.28 -1.04 14.33
C HIS A 305 -6.10 -0.82 15.61
N VAL A 306 -5.83 0.27 16.33
CA VAL A 306 -6.54 0.64 17.57
C VAL A 306 -7.84 1.41 17.28
N SER A 307 -7.94 2.07 16.12
CA SER A 307 -9.13 2.85 15.70
C SER A 307 -10.30 1.93 15.34
#